data_AF-A0AAE0KTI7-F1
#
_entry.id   AF-A0AAE0KTI7-F1
#
_cell.length_a   1.000
_cell.length_b   1.000
_cell.length_c   1.000
_cell.angle_alpha   90.00
_cell.angle_beta   90.00
_cell.angle_gamma   90.00
#
_symmetry.space_group_name_H-M   'P 1'
#
loop_
_entity.id
_entity.type
_entity.pdbx_description
1 polymer ?
#
loop_
_entity_poly.entity_id
_entity_poly.type
_entity_poly.pdbx_seq_one_letter_code
_entity_poly.pdbx_strand_id
1 'polypeptide(L)'
;MPKHIFKAVAGVGLCAIAWRIVAKRVLWKRRDSPSWPSLSEIDAVKSALIEAYGADAAGVQVAAAPYRACPLGAHIDHQGGPVTAVALQLGVLLAFAPQDSPQVVITSRDFEGQVAFSLDAVPERRDGEVCGGANWGSYARGAAMALQQRGYQIRRGIVGVVQGSPGADGGGISSSAAVGVAFLLAFEKANDLAISAEENIELDRIQHTVSSGMASNLARWAQKLMRCRMLPCNLL
;
A
#
# COMPACT_ATOMS: atom_id res chain seq x y z
N MET A 1 31.36 -54.60 8.38
CA MET A 1 31.43 -53.40 9.25
C MET A 1 30.77 -52.22 8.53
N PRO A 2 30.08 -51.32 9.25
CA PRO A 2 28.66 -51.04 8.97
C PRO A 2 28.32 -49.63 8.45
N LYS A 3 27.09 -49.52 7.95
CA LYS A 3 26.34 -48.32 7.56
C LYS A 3 25.93 -47.50 8.80
N HIS A 4 26.20 -46.19 8.83
CA HIS A 4 25.54 -45.21 9.73
C HIS A 4 25.48 -43.84 9.00
N ILE A 5 24.32 -43.41 8.49
CA ILE A 5 23.32 -42.54 9.15
C ILE A 5 23.95 -41.21 9.61
N PHE A 6 23.90 -40.18 8.76
CA PHE A 6 23.99 -38.79 9.19
C PHE A 6 22.64 -38.38 9.79
N LYS A 7 22.58 -38.31 11.13
CA LYS A 7 21.49 -37.65 11.86
C LYS A 7 21.64 -36.14 11.70
N ALA A 8 20.59 -35.48 11.24
CA ALA A 8 20.43 -34.04 11.35
C ALA A 8 20.31 -33.64 12.83
N VAL A 9 21.12 -32.67 13.27
CA VAL A 9 20.95 -32.01 14.57
C VAL A 9 20.82 -30.50 14.34
N ALA A 10 19.59 -30.04 14.57
CA ALA A 10 19.12 -28.70 14.96
C ALA A 10 20.08 -27.50 14.75
N GLY A 11 19.85 -26.75 13.66
CA GLY A 11 20.44 -25.43 13.40
C GLY A 11 19.54 -24.23 13.76
N VAL A 12 18.72 -24.34 14.81
CA VAL A 12 17.78 -23.26 15.22
C VAL A 12 18.50 -22.08 15.92
N GLY A 13 19.73 -22.30 16.40
CA GLY A 13 20.48 -21.30 17.19
C GLY A 13 21.19 -20.20 16.39
N LEU A 14 21.66 -20.47 15.16
CA LEU A 14 22.40 -19.49 14.36
C LEU A 14 21.48 -18.39 13.78
N CYS A 15 20.22 -18.72 13.49
CA CYS A 15 19.23 -17.77 12.98
C CYS A 15 18.85 -16.71 14.04
N ALA A 16 18.76 -17.11 15.32
CA ALA A 16 18.44 -16.20 16.43
C ALA A 16 19.59 -15.20 16.75
N ILE A 17 20.84 -15.61 16.53
CA ILE A 17 22.02 -14.75 16.76
C ILE A 17 22.19 -13.77 15.59
N ALA A 18 22.04 -14.24 14.34
CA ALA A 18 21.98 -13.38 13.16
C ALA A 18 20.82 -12.37 13.27
N TRP A 19 19.65 -12.78 13.78
CA TRP A 19 18.52 -11.90 14.08
C TRP A 19 18.87 -10.85 15.13
N ARG A 20 19.56 -11.20 16.22
CA ARG A 20 20.00 -10.20 17.22
C ARG A 20 20.97 -9.17 16.64
N ILE A 21 21.80 -9.54 15.66
CA ILE A 21 22.77 -8.63 15.04
C ILE A 21 22.10 -7.76 13.97
N VAL A 22 21.25 -8.33 13.11
CA VAL A 22 20.49 -7.60 12.08
C VAL A 22 19.43 -6.71 12.74
N ALA A 23 18.69 -7.19 13.74
CA ALA A 23 17.75 -6.37 14.51
C ALA A 23 18.48 -5.24 15.25
N LYS A 24 19.67 -5.46 15.83
CA LYS A 24 20.43 -4.38 16.47
C LYS A 24 21.03 -3.37 15.49
N ARG A 25 21.29 -3.74 14.22
CA ARG A 25 21.81 -2.82 13.19
C ARG A 25 20.72 -2.14 12.36
N VAL A 26 19.57 -2.78 12.15
CA VAL A 26 18.44 -2.26 11.36
C VAL A 26 17.36 -1.61 12.23
N LEU A 27 17.17 -2.08 13.47
CA LEU A 27 16.26 -1.48 14.45
C LEU A 27 17.06 -0.69 15.49
N TRP A 28 17.65 0.43 15.05
CA TRP A 28 17.96 1.48 16.01
C TRP A 28 16.63 2.09 16.49
N LYS A 29 16.16 1.61 17.65
CA LYS A 29 15.23 2.38 18.48
C LYS A 29 15.96 3.64 18.94
N ARG A 30 15.71 4.79 18.29
CA ARG A 30 15.54 6.00 19.10
C ARG A 30 14.15 5.88 19.70
N ARG A 31 14.08 5.92 21.02
CA ARG A 31 12.83 5.98 21.79
C ARG A 31 12.04 7.28 21.49
N ASP A 32 12.69 8.20 20.78
CA ASP A 32 12.25 9.57 20.50
C ASP A 32 12.08 9.84 18.98
N SER A 33 12.12 8.80 18.13
CA SER A 33 11.78 8.98 16.71
C SER A 33 10.28 9.25 16.58
N PRO A 34 9.84 10.32 15.90
CA PRO A 34 8.42 10.56 15.66
C PRO A 34 7.83 9.36 14.92
N SER A 35 6.66 8.89 15.38
CA SER A 35 5.95 7.80 14.72
C SER A 35 5.42 8.27 13.39
N TRP A 36 5.71 7.55 12.30
CA TRP A 36 5.16 7.87 10.99
C TRP A 36 3.64 7.58 10.91
N PRO A 37 2.87 8.37 10.14
CA PRO A 37 3.24 9.67 9.55
C PRO A 37 3.29 10.80 10.58
N SER A 38 4.15 11.79 10.33
CA SER A 38 4.18 13.04 11.11
C SER A 38 2.97 13.93 10.80
N LEU A 39 2.58 14.79 11.75
CA LEU A 39 1.48 15.75 11.54
C LEU A 39 1.72 16.66 10.34
N SER A 40 2.94 17.14 10.16
CA SER A 40 3.32 17.96 9.00
C SER A 40 3.14 17.24 7.66
N GLU A 41 3.40 15.93 7.59
CA GLU A 41 3.15 15.16 6.37
C GLU A 41 1.65 15.03 6.08
N ILE A 42 0.85 14.80 7.12
CA ILE A 42 -0.62 14.72 7.02
C ILE A 42 -1.19 16.06 6.55
N ASP A 43 -0.79 17.16 7.19
CA ASP A 43 -1.29 18.49 6.88
C ASP A 43 -0.88 18.91 5.46
N ALA A 44 0.32 18.56 5.03
CA ALA A 44 0.77 18.86 3.68
C ALA A 44 -0.08 18.17 2.60
N VAL A 45 -0.43 16.88 2.76
CA VAL A 45 -1.29 16.19 1.78
C VAL A 45 -2.74 16.64 1.84
N LYS A 46 -3.26 16.97 3.03
CA LYS A 46 -4.60 17.56 3.19
C LYS A 46 -4.69 18.91 2.49
N SER A 47 -3.70 19.77 2.71
CA SER A 47 -3.65 21.12 2.13
C SER A 47 -3.57 21.05 0.61
N ALA A 48 -2.76 20.12 0.08
CA ALA A 48 -2.66 19.89 -1.36
C ALA A 48 -4.00 19.44 -1.97
N LEU A 49 -4.78 18.61 -1.28
CA LEU A 49 -6.12 18.20 -1.74
C LEU A 49 -7.08 19.38 -1.79
N ILE A 50 -7.09 20.19 -0.73
CA ILE A 50 -7.97 21.38 -0.63
C ILE A 50 -7.61 22.39 -1.72
N GLU A 51 -6.32 22.63 -1.95
CA GLU A 51 -5.84 23.54 -3.00
C GLU A 51 -6.18 23.03 -4.41
N ALA A 52 -5.95 21.75 -4.68
CA ALA A 52 -6.15 21.18 -6.01
C ALA A 52 -7.62 21.01 -6.40
N TYR A 53 -8.51 20.74 -5.43
CA TYR A 53 -9.90 20.35 -5.71
C TYR A 53 -10.96 21.16 -4.97
N GLY A 54 -10.59 22.12 -4.12
CA GLY A 54 -11.54 22.90 -3.34
C GLY A 54 -12.35 22.07 -2.35
N ALA A 55 -11.82 20.92 -1.89
CA ALA A 55 -12.51 20.02 -0.99
C ALA A 55 -12.79 20.70 0.37
N ASP A 56 -13.95 20.43 0.97
CA ASP A 56 -14.24 20.86 2.34
C ASP A 56 -13.27 20.19 3.32
N ALA A 57 -12.54 20.99 4.09
CA ALA A 57 -11.55 20.53 5.06
C ALA A 57 -12.13 19.51 6.06
N ALA A 58 -13.42 19.62 6.42
CA ALA A 58 -14.07 18.67 7.32
C ALA A 58 -14.28 17.27 6.68
N GLY A 59 -14.42 17.22 5.36
CA GLY A 59 -14.62 15.99 4.59
C GLY A 59 -13.32 15.28 4.18
N VAL A 60 -12.16 15.94 4.36
CA VAL A 60 -10.86 15.37 3.98
C VAL A 60 -10.40 14.29 4.95
N GLN A 61 -10.13 13.12 4.40
CA GLN A 61 -9.61 11.96 5.11
C GLN A 61 -8.25 11.56 4.57
N VAL A 62 -7.44 10.87 5.38
CA VAL A 62 -6.11 10.40 4.96
C VAL A 62 -5.97 8.91 5.23
N ALA A 63 -5.68 8.14 4.18
CA ALA A 63 -5.23 6.77 4.28
C ALA A 63 -3.70 6.74 4.35
N ALA A 64 -3.15 6.07 5.37
CA ALA A 64 -1.72 5.87 5.53
C ALA A 64 -1.34 4.39 5.39
N ALA A 65 -0.49 4.10 4.41
CA ALA A 65 0.00 2.76 4.11
C ALA A 65 1.54 2.72 4.18
N PRO A 66 2.14 2.08 5.19
CA PRO A 66 3.60 2.03 5.33
C PRO A 66 4.24 1.15 4.26
N TYR A 67 5.46 1.49 3.84
CA TYR A 67 6.30 0.61 3.05
C TYR A 67 6.78 -0.60 3.86
N ARG A 68 7.29 -1.63 3.17
CA ARG A 68 7.84 -2.82 3.80
C ARG A 68 9.22 -3.18 3.27
N ALA A 69 10.05 -3.70 4.15
CA ALA A 69 11.25 -4.44 3.74
C ALA A 69 11.05 -5.92 4.04
N CYS A 70 11.52 -6.79 3.14
CA CYS A 70 11.59 -8.24 3.35
C CYS A 70 13.05 -8.71 3.38
N PRO A 71 13.74 -8.66 4.55
CA PRO A 71 15.15 -9.01 4.64
C PRO A 71 15.44 -10.49 4.33
N LEU A 72 14.47 -11.39 4.52
CA LEU A 72 14.61 -12.82 4.24
C LEU A 72 13.41 -13.33 3.43
N GLY A 73 13.69 -14.05 2.35
CA GLY A 73 12.70 -14.83 1.59
C GLY A 73 12.05 -14.12 0.41
N ALA A 74 12.56 -12.97 -0.04
CA ALA A 74 12.00 -12.20 -1.16
C ALA A 74 11.95 -12.93 -2.53
N HIS A 75 12.61 -14.09 -2.66
CA HIS A 75 12.60 -14.94 -3.87
C HIS A 75 12.09 -16.37 -3.62
N ILE A 76 11.50 -16.64 -2.46
CA ILE A 76 10.77 -17.90 -2.20
C ILE A 76 9.29 -17.65 -1.92
N ASP A 77 8.89 -16.39 -1.85
CA ASP A 77 7.53 -15.89 -1.66
C ASP A 77 6.56 -16.40 -2.74
N HIS A 78 6.99 -16.35 -4.00
CA HIS A 78 6.22 -16.85 -5.13
C HIS A 78 6.08 -18.38 -5.14
N GLN A 79 6.91 -19.08 -4.37
CA GLN A 79 6.87 -20.53 -4.18
C GLN A 79 6.16 -20.93 -2.87
N GLY A 80 5.58 -19.97 -2.14
CA GLY A 80 4.91 -20.21 -0.86
C GLY A 80 5.87 -20.47 0.32
N GLY A 81 7.16 -20.17 0.16
CA GLY A 81 8.16 -20.27 1.21
C GLY A 81 7.98 -19.22 2.31
N PRO A 82 8.53 -19.45 3.52
CA PRO A 82 8.42 -18.51 4.63
C PRO A 82 9.22 -17.22 4.36
N VAL A 83 8.62 -16.07 4.67
CA VAL A 83 9.24 -14.75 4.51
C VAL A 83 9.21 -13.97 5.83
N THR A 84 10.15 -13.05 6.01
CA THR A 84 10.07 -12.03 7.07
C THR A 84 9.75 -10.69 6.45
N ALA A 85 8.83 -9.93 7.04
CA ALA A 85 8.50 -8.56 6.62
C ALA A 85 8.49 -7.62 7.83
N VAL A 86 8.86 -6.37 7.61
CA VAL A 86 8.78 -5.30 8.61
C VAL A 86 8.23 -4.05 7.96
N ALA A 87 7.23 -3.43 8.61
CA ALA A 87 6.71 -2.13 8.20
C ALA A 87 7.74 -1.03 8.54
N LEU A 88 8.01 -0.16 7.57
CA LEU A 88 8.93 0.94 7.71
C LEU A 88 8.23 2.16 8.32
N GLN A 89 9.02 3.10 8.86
CA GLN A 89 8.53 4.42 9.33
C GLN A 89 8.46 5.43 8.17
N LEU A 90 8.04 4.96 7.01
CA LEU A 90 7.83 5.72 5.78
C LEU A 90 6.85 4.93 4.91
N GLY A 91 6.14 5.60 4.00
CA GLY A 91 5.05 4.97 3.24
C GLY A 91 4.36 5.91 2.26
N VAL A 92 3.12 5.56 1.93
CA VAL A 92 2.21 6.35 1.10
C VAL A 92 1.15 6.98 1.98
N LEU A 93 0.90 8.25 1.73
CA LEU A 93 -0.26 8.99 2.20
C LEU A 93 -1.16 9.30 1.01
N LEU A 94 -2.45 9.00 1.17
CA LEU A 94 -3.50 9.39 0.24
C LEU A 94 -4.49 10.27 1.00
N ALA A 95 -4.47 11.57 0.74
CA ALA A 95 -5.54 12.45 1.15
C ALA A 95 -6.68 12.33 0.13
N PHE A 96 -7.91 12.17 0.59
CA PHE A 96 -9.06 12.07 -0.29
C PHE A 96 -10.33 12.64 0.34
N ALA A 97 -11.26 13.02 -0.52
CA ALA A 97 -12.63 13.38 -0.16
C ALA A 97 -13.62 12.55 -1.01
N PRO A 98 -14.60 11.87 -0.40
CA PRO A 98 -15.66 11.19 -1.12
C PRO A 98 -16.44 12.16 -2.02
N GLN A 99 -16.92 11.66 -3.14
CA GLN A 99 -17.79 12.38 -4.07
C GLN A 99 -19.16 11.70 -4.14
N ASP A 100 -20.22 12.48 -4.30
CA ASP A 100 -21.57 11.93 -4.54
C ASP A 100 -21.72 11.32 -5.94
N SER A 101 -20.76 11.59 -6.82
CA SER A 101 -20.68 11.01 -8.17
C SER A 101 -19.72 9.80 -8.19
N PRO A 102 -19.82 8.90 -9.19
CA PRO A 102 -18.89 7.78 -9.37
C PRO A 102 -17.51 8.21 -9.91
N GLN A 103 -17.24 9.52 -10.01
CA GLN A 103 -16.01 10.03 -10.60
C GLN A 103 -14.85 9.93 -9.62
N VAL A 104 -13.76 9.33 -10.08
CA VAL A 104 -12.49 9.26 -9.39
C VAL A 104 -11.52 10.19 -10.09
N VAL A 105 -10.94 11.14 -9.36
CA VAL A 105 -9.91 12.07 -9.88
C VAL A 105 -8.76 12.17 -8.89
N ILE A 106 -7.59 11.70 -9.29
CA ILE A 106 -6.40 11.64 -8.43
C ILE A 106 -5.25 12.40 -9.09
N THR A 107 -4.50 13.16 -8.29
CA THR A 107 -3.18 13.69 -8.63
C THR A 107 -2.11 13.14 -7.70
N SER A 108 -0.86 13.15 -8.17
CA SER A 108 0.31 12.77 -7.37
C SER A 108 1.19 13.98 -7.11
N ARG A 109 1.81 14.04 -5.93
CA ARG A 109 2.86 15.03 -5.64
C ARG A 109 4.25 14.58 -6.11
N ASP A 110 4.41 13.30 -6.41
CA ASP A 110 5.68 12.71 -6.83
C ASP A 110 5.79 12.53 -8.35
N PHE A 111 4.63 12.49 -9.04
CA PHE A 111 4.55 12.23 -10.47
C PHE A 111 3.62 13.22 -11.15
N GLU A 112 3.99 13.67 -12.34
CA GLU A 112 3.14 14.53 -13.15
C GLU A 112 1.89 13.79 -13.67
N GLY A 113 0.86 14.57 -13.99
CA GLY A 113 -0.37 14.08 -14.58
C GLY A 113 -1.53 13.92 -13.60
N GLN A 114 -2.69 13.61 -14.16
CA GLN A 114 -3.93 13.37 -13.44
C GLN A 114 -4.54 12.05 -13.90
N VAL A 115 -5.09 11.30 -12.96
CA VAL A 115 -5.81 10.05 -13.21
C VAL A 115 -7.28 10.31 -12.99
N ALA A 116 -8.09 10.17 -14.04
CA ALA A 116 -9.53 10.36 -13.97
C ALA A 116 -10.27 9.17 -14.60
N PHE A 117 -11.27 8.64 -13.91
CA PHE A 117 -12.15 7.57 -14.45
C PHE A 117 -13.47 7.50 -13.67
N SER A 118 -14.48 6.87 -14.28
CA SER A 118 -15.74 6.56 -13.60
C SER A 118 -15.70 5.15 -13.00
N LEU A 119 -16.23 4.98 -11.79
CA LEU A 119 -16.44 3.66 -11.19
C LEU A 119 -17.40 2.79 -12.01
N ASP A 120 -18.33 3.37 -12.76
CA ASP A 120 -19.27 2.61 -13.61
C ASP A 120 -18.60 1.93 -14.81
N ALA A 121 -17.44 2.44 -15.21
CA ALA A 121 -16.70 1.96 -16.38
C ALA A 121 -15.20 2.17 -16.16
N VAL A 122 -14.62 1.38 -15.24
CA VAL A 122 -13.19 1.44 -14.94
C VAL A 122 -12.41 0.96 -16.17
N PRO A 123 -11.54 1.79 -16.77
CA PRO A 123 -10.79 1.39 -17.96
C PRO A 123 -9.82 0.24 -17.65
N GLU A 124 -9.81 -0.78 -18.50
CA GLU A 124 -8.77 -1.80 -18.45
C GLU A 124 -7.40 -1.21 -18.76
N ARG A 125 -6.34 -1.86 -18.29
CA ARG A 125 -4.97 -1.49 -18.65
C ARG A 125 -4.79 -1.65 -20.16
N ARG A 126 -4.56 -0.56 -20.88
CA ARG A 126 -4.15 -0.62 -22.29
C ARG A 126 -2.65 -0.88 -22.38
N ASP A 127 -2.27 -1.84 -23.20
CA ASP A 127 -0.87 -2.07 -23.54
C ASP A 127 -0.29 -0.82 -24.22
N GLY A 128 0.79 -0.27 -23.66
CA GLY A 128 1.47 0.90 -24.20
C GLY A 128 0.94 2.27 -23.76
N GLU A 129 -0.10 2.36 -22.92
CA GLU A 129 -0.49 3.65 -22.31
C GLU A 129 0.57 4.10 -21.30
N VAL A 130 1.49 4.93 -21.79
CA VAL A 130 2.35 5.80 -20.99
C VAL A 130 1.69 7.18 -20.97
N CYS A 131 0.70 7.38 -20.13
CA CYS A 131 0.27 8.73 -19.79
C CYS A 131 1.40 9.36 -18.98
N GLY A 132 2.26 10.16 -19.61
CA GLY A 132 3.26 11.00 -18.94
C GLY A 132 4.15 10.26 -17.93
N GLY A 133 5.08 9.44 -18.41
CA GLY A 133 6.25 9.02 -17.60
C GLY A 133 6.04 7.93 -16.54
N ALA A 134 4.83 7.67 -16.03
CA ALA A 134 4.58 6.51 -15.17
C ALA A 134 3.09 6.11 -15.15
N ASN A 135 2.79 4.83 -15.40
CA ASN A 135 1.44 4.24 -15.33
C ASN A 135 0.94 4.09 -13.87
N TRP A 136 1.13 5.10 -13.03
CA TRP A 136 0.79 5.07 -11.61
C TRP A 136 -0.73 5.07 -11.37
N GLY A 137 -1.51 5.58 -12.34
CA GLY A 137 -2.98 5.48 -12.32
C GLY A 137 -3.54 4.06 -12.37
N SER A 138 -2.74 3.07 -12.78
CA SER A 138 -3.14 1.67 -12.75
C SER A 138 -3.43 1.16 -11.34
N TYR A 139 -2.82 1.73 -10.29
CA TYR A 139 -3.10 1.32 -8.90
C TYR A 139 -4.52 1.72 -8.48
N ALA A 140 -4.95 2.96 -8.73
CA ALA A 140 -6.31 3.40 -8.42
C ALA A 140 -7.36 2.56 -9.17
N ARG A 141 -7.15 2.31 -10.47
CA ARG A 141 -8.03 1.46 -11.28
C ARG A 141 -8.06 0.02 -10.78
N GLY A 142 -6.91 -0.55 -10.49
CA GLY A 142 -6.80 -1.92 -9.98
C GLY A 142 -7.49 -2.13 -8.64
N ALA A 143 -7.41 -1.14 -7.72
CA ALA A 143 -8.12 -1.18 -6.45
C ALA A 143 -9.65 -1.19 -6.66
N ALA A 144 -10.15 -0.29 -7.50
CA ALA A 144 -11.57 -0.22 -7.84
C ALA A 144 -12.07 -1.52 -8.48
N MET A 145 -11.32 -2.05 -9.47
CA MET A 145 -11.65 -3.33 -10.12
C MET A 145 -11.60 -4.51 -9.16
N ALA A 146 -10.63 -4.57 -8.25
CA ALA A 146 -10.54 -5.65 -7.26
C ALA A 146 -11.76 -5.68 -6.35
N LEU A 147 -12.21 -4.52 -5.86
CA LEU A 147 -13.44 -4.39 -5.08
C LEU A 147 -14.67 -4.84 -5.87
N GLN A 148 -14.81 -4.38 -7.12
CA GLN A 148 -15.93 -4.75 -7.99
C GLN A 148 -15.94 -6.25 -8.33
N GLN A 149 -14.78 -6.85 -8.62
CA GLN A 149 -14.65 -8.29 -8.89
C GLN A 149 -15.01 -9.14 -7.68
N ARG A 150 -14.81 -8.63 -6.45
CA ARG A 150 -15.26 -9.26 -5.21
C ARG A 150 -16.73 -9.00 -4.87
N GLY A 151 -17.46 -8.30 -5.74
CA GLY A 151 -18.89 -8.04 -5.59
C GLY A 151 -19.22 -6.84 -4.72
N TYR A 152 -18.23 -6.06 -4.27
CA TYR A 152 -18.47 -4.84 -3.51
C TYR A 152 -19.06 -3.75 -4.41
N GLN A 153 -20.09 -3.07 -3.91
CA GLN A 153 -20.75 -1.97 -4.61
C GLN A 153 -20.09 -0.65 -4.23
N ILE A 154 -19.20 -0.15 -5.08
CA ILE A 154 -18.61 1.19 -4.95
C ILE A 154 -19.30 2.15 -5.91
N ARG A 155 -19.97 3.17 -5.36
CA ARG A 155 -20.78 4.15 -6.11
C ARG A 155 -20.28 5.58 -5.92
N ARG A 156 -19.70 5.87 -4.76
CA ARG A 156 -19.07 7.15 -4.45
C ARG A 156 -17.61 7.10 -4.89
N GLY A 157 -17.28 7.93 -5.86
CA GLY A 157 -15.92 8.19 -6.27
C GLY A 157 -15.17 9.02 -5.23
N ILE A 158 -13.95 9.43 -5.57
CA ILE A 158 -13.12 10.25 -4.70
C ILE A 158 -12.36 11.29 -5.53
N VAL A 159 -12.13 12.46 -4.96
CA VAL A 159 -11.00 13.30 -5.35
C VAL A 159 -9.85 13.03 -4.39
N GLY A 160 -8.61 12.97 -4.88
CA GLY A 160 -7.49 12.56 -4.04
C GLY A 160 -6.12 13.10 -4.47
N VAL A 161 -5.23 13.25 -3.49
CA VAL A 161 -3.81 13.55 -3.67
C VAL A 161 -2.99 12.46 -3.01
N VAL A 162 -2.15 11.79 -3.80
CA VAL A 162 -1.23 10.77 -3.30
C VAL A 162 0.20 11.32 -3.17
N GLN A 163 0.89 10.91 -2.11
CA GLN A 163 2.28 11.22 -1.88
C GLN A 163 3.00 10.05 -1.20
N GLY A 164 4.10 9.61 -1.77
CA GLY A 164 5.08 8.71 -1.16
C GLY A 164 6.07 9.48 -0.28
N SER A 165 6.68 8.78 0.67
CA SER A 165 7.75 9.38 1.46
C SER A 165 8.95 9.75 0.56
N PRO A 166 9.50 10.98 0.67
CA PRO A 166 10.58 11.45 -0.18
C PRO A 166 11.82 10.55 -0.13
N GLY A 167 12.45 10.33 -1.29
CA GLY A 167 13.71 9.58 -1.41
C GLY A 167 13.56 8.07 -1.23
N ALA A 168 12.34 7.54 -1.27
CA ALA A 168 12.04 6.12 -1.11
C ALA A 168 11.80 5.38 -2.44
N ASP A 169 12.09 6.03 -3.57
CA ASP A 169 11.89 5.47 -4.90
C ASP A 169 12.96 4.41 -5.24
N GLY A 170 12.54 3.28 -5.84
CA GLY A 170 13.46 2.31 -6.45
C GLY A 170 14.16 1.30 -5.53
N GLY A 171 13.78 1.18 -4.25
CA GLY A 171 14.52 0.35 -3.26
C GLY A 171 14.04 -1.08 -3.00
N GLY A 172 13.11 -1.64 -3.78
CA GLY A 172 12.53 -2.96 -3.48
C GLY A 172 11.66 -2.98 -2.19
N ILE A 173 11.24 -1.81 -1.72
CA ILE A 173 10.47 -1.61 -0.47
C ILE A 173 8.95 -1.77 -0.64
N SER A 174 8.54 -2.37 -1.76
CA SER A 174 7.13 -2.67 -2.08
C SER A 174 6.21 -1.45 -2.06
N SER A 175 6.70 -0.33 -2.60
CA SER A 175 5.94 0.93 -2.73
C SER A 175 4.63 0.76 -3.53
N SER A 176 4.61 -0.16 -4.47
CA SER A 176 3.44 -0.53 -5.28
C SER A 176 2.30 -1.20 -4.49
N ALA A 177 2.61 -1.97 -3.43
CA ALA A 177 1.60 -2.55 -2.55
C ALA A 177 1.06 -1.49 -1.57
N ALA A 178 1.92 -0.62 -1.05
CA ALA A 178 1.49 0.44 -0.15
C ALA A 178 0.51 1.41 -0.83
N VAL A 179 0.80 1.85 -2.06
CA VAL A 179 -0.13 2.71 -2.81
C VAL A 179 -1.44 2.00 -3.12
N GLY A 180 -1.40 0.70 -3.44
CA GLY A 180 -2.62 -0.05 -3.73
C GLY A 180 -3.55 -0.17 -2.52
N VAL A 181 -2.98 -0.52 -1.37
CA VAL A 181 -3.70 -0.60 -0.11
C VAL A 181 -4.24 0.77 0.32
N ALA A 182 -3.51 1.87 0.08
CA ALA A 182 -4.02 3.21 0.35
C ALA A 182 -5.30 3.51 -0.46
N PHE A 183 -5.35 3.11 -1.73
CA PHE A 183 -6.56 3.25 -2.56
C PHE A 183 -7.71 2.34 -2.11
N LEU A 184 -7.44 1.09 -1.74
CA LEU A 184 -8.46 0.18 -1.20
C LEU A 184 -9.13 0.81 0.03
N LEU A 185 -8.33 1.25 1.01
CA LEU A 185 -8.84 1.89 2.23
C LEU A 185 -9.62 3.17 1.93
N ALA A 186 -9.18 3.96 0.94
CA ALA A 186 -9.90 5.16 0.53
C ALA A 186 -11.26 4.82 -0.09
N PHE A 187 -11.33 3.85 -1.00
CA PHE A 187 -12.59 3.43 -1.61
C PHE A 187 -13.54 2.77 -0.61
N GLU A 188 -13.01 1.92 0.28
CA GLU A 188 -13.76 1.33 1.38
C GLU A 188 -14.41 2.41 2.23
N LYS A 189 -13.60 3.36 2.71
CA LYS A 189 -14.08 4.44 3.56
C LYS A 189 -15.04 5.37 2.82
N ALA A 190 -14.74 5.69 1.56
CA ALA A 190 -15.60 6.51 0.72
C ALA A 190 -16.93 5.83 0.39
N ASN A 191 -17.08 4.51 0.54
CA ASN A 191 -18.32 3.78 0.27
C ASN A 191 -18.90 3.08 1.52
N ASP A 192 -18.42 3.45 2.72
CA ASP A 192 -18.83 2.87 4.00
C ASP A 192 -18.76 1.33 4.04
N LEU A 193 -17.75 0.76 3.38
CA LEU A 193 -17.49 -0.67 3.38
C LEU A 193 -16.65 -1.06 4.61
N ALA A 194 -17.05 -2.15 5.26
CA ALA A 194 -16.30 -2.75 6.35
C ALA A 194 -15.64 -4.05 5.86
N ILE A 195 -14.42 -3.96 5.37
CA ILE A 195 -13.65 -5.09 4.85
C ILE A 195 -12.61 -5.52 5.90
N SER A 196 -12.47 -6.83 6.11
CA SER A 196 -11.47 -7.34 7.06
C SER A 196 -10.06 -7.19 6.52
N ALA A 197 -9.07 -7.20 7.41
CA ALA A 197 -7.68 -7.17 6.98
C ALA A 197 -7.33 -8.41 6.11
N GLU A 198 -7.88 -9.58 6.45
CA GLU A 198 -7.67 -10.80 5.66
C GLU A 198 -8.22 -10.69 4.24
N GLU A 199 -9.35 -10.02 4.05
CA GLU A 199 -9.94 -9.83 2.73
C GLU A 199 -9.20 -8.73 1.96
N ASN A 200 -8.74 -7.66 2.63
CA ASN A 200 -7.96 -6.62 1.98
C ASN A 200 -6.56 -7.09 1.53
N ILE A 201 -5.96 -8.09 2.19
CA ILE A 201 -4.77 -8.82 1.69
C ILE A 201 -5.03 -9.40 0.31
N GLU A 202 -6.20 -10.01 0.15
CA GLU A 202 -6.56 -10.71 -1.07
C GLU A 202 -7.03 -9.74 -2.17
N LEU A 203 -7.68 -8.63 -1.80
CA LEU A 203 -7.96 -7.52 -2.71
C LEU A 203 -6.68 -6.89 -3.25
N ASP A 204 -5.66 -6.66 -2.41
CA ASP A 204 -4.35 -6.17 -2.85
C ASP A 204 -3.70 -7.14 -3.87
N ARG A 205 -3.86 -8.46 -3.68
CA ARG A 205 -3.40 -9.47 -4.65
C ARG A 205 -4.06 -9.33 -6.01
N ILE A 206 -5.39 -9.20 -6.00
CA ILE A 206 -6.19 -9.07 -7.22
C ILE A 206 -5.83 -7.78 -7.93
N GLN A 207 -5.81 -6.67 -7.19
CA GLN A 207 -5.40 -5.37 -7.68
C GLN A 207 -4.02 -5.43 -8.33
N HIS A 208 -3.01 -6.02 -7.68
CA HIS A 208 -1.66 -6.14 -8.24
C HIS A 208 -1.67 -6.88 -9.57
N THR A 209 -2.47 -7.94 -9.67
CA THR A 209 -2.61 -8.71 -10.91
C THR A 209 -3.23 -7.84 -12.02
N VAL A 210 -4.26 -7.07 -11.69
CA VAL A 210 -4.94 -6.14 -12.63
C VAL A 210 -4.02 -4.98 -13.04
N SER A 211 -3.30 -4.38 -12.09
CA SER A 211 -2.44 -3.22 -12.34
C SER A 211 -1.16 -3.59 -13.07
N SER A 212 -0.53 -4.73 -12.76
CA SER A 212 0.75 -5.14 -13.35
C SER A 212 0.62 -6.07 -14.55
N GLY A 213 -0.53 -6.74 -14.73
CA GLY A 213 -0.70 -7.81 -15.71
C GLY A 213 0.01 -9.12 -15.32
N MET A 214 0.60 -9.21 -14.13
CA MET A 214 1.33 -10.38 -13.64
C MET A 214 0.70 -10.90 -12.36
N ALA A 215 0.43 -12.20 -12.31
CA ALA A 215 0.01 -12.86 -11.07
C ALA A 215 1.16 -12.77 -10.05
N SER A 216 1.00 -11.97 -9.00
CA SER A 216 1.98 -11.85 -7.93
C SER A 216 1.46 -12.47 -6.64
N ASN A 217 2.25 -13.37 -6.04
CA ASN A 217 1.97 -13.95 -4.72
C ASN A 217 2.44 -13.03 -3.56
N LEU A 218 2.96 -11.84 -3.89
CA LEU A 218 3.44 -10.83 -2.93
C LEU A 218 2.38 -10.43 -1.90
N ALA A 219 1.11 -10.56 -2.27
CA ALA A 219 0.00 -10.10 -1.46
C ALA A 219 -0.37 -11.04 -0.31
N ARG A 220 -0.01 -12.34 -0.33
CA ARG A 220 -0.46 -13.33 0.69
C ARG A 220 -0.05 -13.00 2.13
N TRP A 221 0.85 -12.04 2.31
CA TRP A 221 1.35 -11.60 3.62
C TRP A 221 1.27 -10.09 3.84
N ALA A 222 0.67 -9.33 2.92
CA ALA A 222 0.77 -7.87 2.84
C ALA A 222 0.19 -7.14 4.07
N GLN A 223 -0.94 -7.56 4.65
CA GLN A 223 -1.56 -6.78 5.75
C GLN A 223 -1.30 -7.27 7.17
N LYS A 224 -0.86 -8.51 7.39
CA LYS A 224 -0.71 -9.01 8.77
C LYS A 224 0.36 -8.24 9.57
N LEU A 225 1.20 -7.47 8.87
CA LEU A 225 2.24 -6.61 9.44
C LEU A 225 2.07 -5.13 9.09
N MET A 226 1.13 -4.76 8.21
CA MET A 226 0.87 -3.37 7.91
C MET A 226 -0.05 -2.79 8.99
N ARG A 227 0.49 -1.88 9.79
CA ARG A 227 -0.31 -0.97 10.61
C ARG A 227 -0.90 0.14 9.72
N CYS A 228 -1.53 -0.24 8.61
CA CYS A 228 -2.30 0.70 7.80
C CYS A 228 -3.46 1.22 8.65
N ARG A 229 -3.76 2.51 8.50
CA ARG A 229 -4.87 3.11 9.21
C ARG A 229 -5.44 4.28 8.43
N MET A 230 -6.75 4.43 8.56
CA MET A 230 -7.39 5.72 8.36
C MET A 230 -6.97 6.65 9.49
N LEU A 231 -6.53 7.85 9.14
CA LEU A 231 -6.23 8.90 10.12
C LEU A 231 -7.51 9.70 10.37
N PRO A 232 -7.88 9.98 11.64
CA PRO A 232 -9.07 10.76 11.94
C PRO A 232 -8.94 12.19 11.38
N CYS A 233 -10.07 12.78 10.99
CA CYS A 233 -10.11 14.16 10.49
C CYS A 233 -9.57 15.16 11.54
N ASN A 234 -9.81 14.90 12.83
CA ASN A 234 -9.55 15.80 13.96
C ASN A 234 -8.15 15.67 14.60
N LEU A 235 -7.10 15.37 13.83
CA LEU A 235 -5.71 15.32 14.34
C LEU A 235 -5.04 16.71 14.47
N LEU A 236 -5.84 17.76 14.64
CA LEU A 236 -5.39 19.12 15.01
C LEU A 236 -5.46 19.30 16.52
#